data_AF-A0A7V5C1S0-F1
#
_entry.id   AF-A0A7V5C1S0-F1
#
_cell.length_a   1.000
_cell.length_b   1.000
_cell.length_c   1.000
_cell.angle_alpha   90.00
_cell.angle_beta   90.00
_cell.angle_gamma   90.00
#
_symmetry.space_group_name_H-M   'P 1'
#
loop_
_entity.id
_entity.type
_entity.pdbx_description
1 polymer ?
#
loop_
_entity_poly.entity_id
_entity_poly.type
_entity_poly.pdbx_seq_one_letter_code
_entity_poly.pdbx_strand_id
1 'polypeptide(L)'
;MERAVSPTGKAQTTTRSIPHGRGTEGTRRCVSVIPVTPLQGSSILVNADLIEAVEQLPDTVLVLANGRRMVVLDSPADIVARIRHVRAAILAYADDLLDHGKAEVVRLHSLEGGEAR
;
A
#
# COMPACT_ATOMS: atom_id res chain seq x y z
N MET A 1 -6.14 50.45 5.50
CA MET A 1 -5.74 50.04 6.87
C MET A 1 -7.00 49.48 7.47
N GLU A 2 -7.21 48.18 7.62
CA GLU A 2 -6.51 47.29 8.54
C GLU A 2 -6.75 45.83 8.13
N ARG A 3 -5.78 44.96 8.41
CA ARG A 3 -5.82 43.50 8.20
C ARG A 3 -6.52 42.84 9.40
N ALA A 4 -7.19 41.70 9.19
CA ALA A 4 -7.10 40.47 10.01
C ALA A 4 -8.24 39.52 9.61
N VAL A 5 -7.93 38.40 8.95
CA VAL A 5 -7.58 37.09 9.56
C VAL A 5 -8.83 36.32 10.00
N SER A 6 -9.19 35.35 9.15
CA SER A 6 -10.01 34.20 9.48
C SER A 6 -9.41 33.40 10.64
N PRO A 7 -10.24 32.71 11.43
CA PRO A 7 -9.79 31.42 11.96
C PRO A 7 -10.81 30.31 11.73
N THR A 8 -10.36 29.35 10.92
CA THR A 8 -10.30 27.92 11.27
C THR A 8 -11.63 27.25 11.64
N GLY A 9 -12.24 26.66 10.61
CA GLY A 9 -13.24 25.61 10.78
C GLY A 9 -12.68 24.48 11.62
N LYS A 10 -13.28 24.26 12.79
CA LYS A 10 -12.99 23.11 13.66
C LYS A 10 -13.52 21.86 12.96
N ALA A 11 -12.62 21.03 12.44
CA ALA A 11 -12.97 19.68 12.00
C ALA A 11 -13.44 18.87 13.21
N GLN A 12 -14.70 18.46 13.19
CA GLN A 12 -15.29 17.58 14.20
C GLN A 12 -14.80 16.16 13.91
N THR A 13 -13.92 15.63 14.76
CA THR A 13 -13.52 14.21 14.71
C THR A 13 -14.63 13.36 15.33
N THR A 14 -15.61 13.00 14.52
CA THR A 14 -16.60 11.99 14.89
C THR A 14 -15.94 10.62 14.87
N THR A 15 -15.52 10.16 16.05
CA THR A 15 -15.11 8.77 16.27
C THR A 15 -16.35 7.89 16.15
N ARG A 16 -16.54 7.29 14.97
CA ARG A 16 -17.56 6.27 14.76
C ARG A 16 -16.95 4.92 15.11
N SER A 17 -17.27 4.45 16.31
CA SER A 17 -17.01 3.08 16.77
C SER A 17 -17.60 2.08 15.78
N ILE A 18 -16.76 1.24 15.19
CA ILE A 18 -17.15 0.20 14.24
C ILE A 18 -17.40 -1.09 15.02
N PRO A 19 -18.59 -1.71 14.93
CA PRO A 19 -18.91 -2.95 15.61
C PRO A 19 -18.12 -4.12 14.98
N HIS A 20 -17.56 -4.97 15.84
CA HIS A 20 -16.82 -6.18 15.47
C HIS A 20 -17.80 -7.27 15.00
N GLY A 21 -18.17 -7.22 13.72
CA GLY A 21 -18.90 -8.28 13.04
C GLY A 21 -17.94 -9.21 12.31
N ARG A 22 -17.77 -10.44 12.82
CA ARG A 22 -17.15 -11.56 12.08
C ARG A 22 -18.06 -11.93 10.91
N GLY A 23 -17.51 -11.95 9.69
CA GLY A 23 -18.19 -12.48 8.51
C GLY A 23 -17.57 -12.05 7.18
N THR A 24 -16.64 -12.86 6.67
CA THR A 24 -16.36 -13.09 5.23
C THR A 24 -16.34 -11.86 4.30
N GLU A 25 -15.32 -11.01 4.41
CA GLU A 25 -14.86 -10.21 3.25
C GLU A 25 -13.66 -10.92 2.63
N GLY A 26 -13.97 -11.88 1.75
CA GLY A 26 -12.99 -12.54 0.91
C GLY A 26 -12.11 -11.52 0.20
N THR A 27 -10.81 -11.71 0.35
CA THR A 27 -9.77 -11.15 -0.52
C THR A 27 -9.89 -9.64 -0.73
N ARG A 28 -9.71 -8.83 0.32
CA ARG A 28 -9.10 -7.51 0.10
C ARG A 28 -7.66 -7.78 -0.34
N ARG A 29 -7.52 -7.96 -1.65
CA ARG A 29 -6.27 -8.15 -2.41
C ARG A 29 -5.12 -7.59 -1.59
N CYS A 30 -4.26 -8.46 -1.08
CA CYS A 30 -3.04 -8.06 -0.40
C CYS A 30 -2.13 -7.47 -1.47
N VAL A 31 -2.45 -6.24 -1.89
CA VAL A 31 -1.66 -5.56 -2.91
C VAL A 31 -0.41 -5.15 -2.16
N SER A 32 0.75 -5.67 -2.57
CA SER A 32 2.05 -5.41 -1.97
C SER A 32 2.54 -3.96 -2.20
N VAL A 33 1.62 -3.03 -2.46
CA VAL A 33 1.93 -1.66 -2.83
C VAL A 33 1.79 -0.73 -1.63
N ILE A 34 2.69 0.24 -1.56
CA ILE A 34 2.67 1.32 -0.58
C ILE A 34 2.53 2.67 -1.32
N PRO A 35 1.80 3.63 -0.75
CA PRO A 35 1.84 4.99 -1.26
C PRO A 35 3.23 5.58 -0.99
N VAL A 36 3.73 6.35 -1.93
CA VAL A 36 4.93 7.20 -1.80
C VAL A 36 4.68 8.50 -2.55
N THR A 37 5.33 9.57 -2.15
CA THR A 37 5.16 10.91 -2.72
C THR A 37 6.48 11.33 -3.34
N PRO A 38 6.66 11.19 -4.67
CA PRO A 38 7.85 11.67 -5.35
C PRO A 38 7.99 13.17 -5.17
N LEU A 39 9.22 13.68 -5.15
CA LEU A 39 9.51 15.11 -5.05
C LEU A 39 8.85 15.93 -6.19
N GLN A 40 8.58 15.30 -7.33
CA GLN A 40 8.10 15.93 -8.56
C GLN A 40 6.57 15.97 -8.68
N GLY A 41 5.79 15.48 -7.71
CA GLY A 41 4.33 15.52 -7.86
C GLY A 41 3.51 14.74 -6.85
N SER A 42 2.37 14.24 -7.33
CA SER A 42 1.35 13.58 -6.51
C SER A 42 1.75 12.19 -6.04
N SER A 43 1.10 11.74 -4.96
CA SER A 43 1.29 10.40 -4.40
C SER A 43 1.01 9.30 -5.44
N ILE A 44 1.92 8.33 -5.53
CA ILE A 44 1.83 7.15 -6.39
C ILE A 44 1.94 5.88 -5.55
N LEU A 45 1.46 4.76 -6.09
CA LEU A 45 1.61 3.44 -5.46
C LEU A 45 2.83 2.72 -6.03
N VAL A 46 3.71 2.26 -5.14
CA VAL A 46 4.93 1.51 -5.50
C VAL A 46 4.89 0.15 -4.83
N ASN A 47 5.27 -0.90 -5.57
CA ASN A 47 5.40 -2.24 -5.00
C ASN A 47 6.53 -2.26 -3.96
N ALA A 48 6.20 -2.57 -2.71
CA ALA A 48 7.11 -2.64 -1.58
C ALA A 48 8.21 -3.69 -1.77
N ASP A 49 7.91 -4.79 -2.46
CA ASP A 49 8.87 -5.88 -2.67
C ASP A 49 9.90 -5.57 -3.76
N LEU A 50 9.62 -4.55 -4.59
CA LEU A 50 10.57 -4.06 -5.59
C LEU A 50 11.46 -2.94 -5.07
N ILE A 51 11.27 -2.49 -3.82
CA ILE A 51 12.17 -1.54 -3.18
C ILE A 51 13.37 -2.32 -2.68
N GLU A 52 14.53 -2.07 -3.28
CA GLU A 52 15.79 -2.69 -2.93
C GLU A 52 16.43 -1.98 -1.74
N ALA A 53 16.45 -0.64 -1.76
CA ALA A 53 17.01 0.17 -0.69
C ALA A 53 16.24 1.48 -0.48
N VAL A 54 16.28 1.96 0.77
CA VAL A 54 15.78 3.29 1.18
C VAL A 54 16.97 4.03 1.76
N GLU A 55 17.52 4.99 1.01
CA GLU A 55 18.69 5.77 1.39
C GLU A 55 18.27 7.16 1.87
N GLN A 56 18.94 7.71 2.88
CA GLN A 56 18.71 9.08 3.35
C GLN A 56 19.92 9.95 2.99
N LEU A 57 19.82 10.73 1.90
CA LEU A 57 20.85 11.65 1.42
C LEU A 57 20.26 12.90 0.75
N PRO A 58 20.57 14.11 1.25
CA PRO A 58 19.80 14.76 2.33
C PRO A 58 18.29 14.49 2.33
N ASP A 59 17.71 14.17 1.17
CA ASP A 59 16.35 13.70 0.97
C ASP A 59 16.28 12.16 0.95
N THR A 60 15.08 11.58 0.99
CA THR A 60 14.91 10.13 0.90
C THR A 60 14.98 9.67 -0.56
N VAL A 61 15.81 8.67 -0.84
CA VAL A 61 15.94 8.04 -2.16
C VAL A 61 15.52 6.58 -2.09
N LEU A 62 14.56 6.20 -2.93
CA LEU A 62 14.18 4.81 -3.18
C LEU A 62 15.01 4.25 -4.32
N VAL A 63 15.71 3.15 -4.06
CA VAL A 63 16.36 2.33 -5.08
C VAL A 63 15.45 1.14 -5.36
N LEU A 64 15.02 1.00 -6.61
CA LEU A 64 14.19 -0.12 -7.05
C LEU A 64 15.07 -1.24 -7.60
N ALA A 65 14.59 -2.48 -7.53
CA ALA A 65 15.30 -3.68 -7.98
C ALA A 65 15.68 -3.69 -9.48
N ASN A 66 15.15 -2.76 -10.27
CA ASN A 66 15.54 -2.54 -11.67
C ASN A 66 16.65 -1.49 -11.84
N GLY A 67 17.28 -1.05 -10.74
CA GLY A 67 18.30 -0.02 -10.71
C GLY A 67 17.77 1.42 -10.81
N ARG A 68 16.46 1.63 -10.97
CA ARG A 68 15.88 2.98 -11.02
C ARG A 68 15.87 3.61 -9.64
N ARG A 69 16.11 4.92 -9.60
CA ARG A 69 16.14 5.72 -8.38
C ARG A 69 15.06 6.78 -8.39
N MET A 70 14.43 7.02 -7.25
CA MET A 70 13.37 8.00 -7.08
C MET A 70 13.56 8.77 -5.77
N VAL A 71 13.57 10.10 -5.86
CA VAL A 71 13.58 10.98 -4.68
C VAL A 71 12.14 11.19 -4.20
N VAL A 72 11.91 10.97 -2.92
CA VAL A 72 10.57 11.05 -2.30
C VAL A 72 10.58 12.00 -1.10
N LEU A 73 9.42 12.58 -0.82
CA LEU A 73 9.17 13.46 0.33
C LEU A 73 8.95 12.67 1.63
N ASP A 74 8.58 11.39 1.53
CA ASP A 74 8.36 10.53 2.69
C ASP A 74 9.67 10.22 3.41
N SER A 75 9.61 10.14 4.75
CA SER A 75 10.78 9.77 5.53
C SER A 75 11.11 8.28 5.36
N PRO A 76 12.37 7.86 5.56
CA PRO A 76 12.72 6.44 5.53
C PRO A 76 11.91 5.62 6.54
N ALA A 77 11.63 6.20 7.71
CA ALA A 77 10.85 5.56 8.76
C ALA A 77 9.41 5.27 8.34
N ASP A 78 8.74 6.22 7.68
CA ASP A 78 7.37 6.05 7.19
C ASP A 78 7.30 4.95 6.13
N ILE A 79 8.27 4.93 5.22
CA ILE A 79 8.34 3.89 4.18
C ILE A 79 8.55 2.52 4.81
N VAL A 80 9.48 2.38 5.75
CA VAL A 80 9.70 1.12 6.47
C VAL A 80 8.45 0.69 7.24
N ALA A 81 7.74 1.61 7.88
CA ALA A 81 6.49 1.31 8.57
C ALA A 81 5.41 0.80 7.62
N ARG A 82 5.25 1.42 6.44
CA ARG A 82 4.30 0.97 5.40
C ARG A 82 4.67 -0.43 4.87
N ILE A 83 5.94 -0.70 4.60
CA ILE A 83 6.42 -2.03 4.18
C ILE A 83 6.10 -3.08 5.25
N ARG A 84 6.40 -2.78 6.52
CA ARG A 84 6.07 -3.68 7.65
C ARG A 84 4.58 -3.97 7.73
N HIS A 85 3.74 -2.94 7.56
CA HIS A 85 2.29 -3.10 7.59
C HIS A 85 1.79 -4.02 6.47
N VAL A 86 2.27 -3.83 5.23
CA VAL A 86 1.92 -4.70 4.10
C VAL A 86 2.34 -6.14 4.35
N ARG A 87 3.57 -6.37 4.83
CA ARG A 87 4.05 -7.74 5.12
C ARG A 87 3.26 -8.41 6.24
N ALA A 88 2.96 -7.67 7.31
CA ALA A 88 2.13 -8.15 8.40
C ALA A 88 0.71 -8.50 7.92
N ALA A 89 0.13 -7.68 7.04
CA ALA A 89 -1.19 -7.94 6.46
C ALA A 89 -1.19 -9.20 5.58
N ILE A 90 -0.15 -9.42 4.77
CA ILE A 90 0.00 -10.65 3.97
C ILE A 90 0.10 -11.89 4.86
N LEU A 91 0.90 -11.82 5.94
CA LEU A 91 1.05 -12.94 6.87
C LEU A 91 -0.24 -13.24 7.62
N ALA A 92 -0.93 -12.23 8.13
CA ALA A 92 -2.23 -12.40 8.78
C ALA A 92 -3.27 -13.00 7.84
N TYR A 93 -3.29 -12.55 6.57
CA TYR A 93 -4.19 -13.11 5.56
C TYR A 93 -3.86 -14.58 5.23
N ALA A 94 -2.58 -14.93 5.18
CA ALA A 94 -2.16 -16.31 4.95
C ALA A 94 -2.56 -17.22 6.12
N ASP A 95 -2.39 -16.76 7.36
CA ASP A 95 -2.81 -17.47 8.57
C ASP A 95 -4.34 -17.71 8.57
N ASP A 96 -5.12 -16.67 8.29
CA ASP A 96 -6.57 -16.77 8.12
C ASP A 96 -6.97 -17.80 7.06
N LEU A 97 -6.24 -17.86 5.93
CA LEU A 97 -6.52 -18.81 4.85
C LEU A 97 -6.23 -20.25 5.24
N LEU A 98 -5.20 -20.49 6.05
CA LEU A 98 -4.83 -21.81 6.56
C LEU A 98 -5.86 -22.30 7.59
N ASP A 99 -6.31 -21.43 8.49
CA ASP A 99 -7.28 -21.76 9.54
C ASP A 99 -8.70 -22.03 8.97
N HIS A 100 -9.07 -21.37 7.87
CA HIS A 100 -10.43 -21.46 7.31
C HIS A 100 -10.56 -22.41 6.10
N GLY A 101 -9.48 -23.09 5.68
CA GLY A 101 -9.52 -24.23 4.75
C GLY A 101 -10.16 -23.97 3.37
N LYS A 102 -10.33 -22.71 2.95
CA LYS A 102 -10.95 -22.33 1.67
C LYS A 102 -9.96 -21.55 0.80
N ALA A 103 -8.86 -22.19 0.42
CA ALA A 103 -8.15 -21.78 -0.78
C ALA A 103 -8.95 -22.26 -1.99
N GLU A 104 -9.92 -21.46 -2.45
CA GLU A 104 -10.47 -21.62 -3.79
C GLU A 104 -9.36 -21.20 -4.77
N VAL A 105 -8.53 -22.18 -5.16
CA VAL A 105 -7.55 -22.00 -6.22
C VAL A 105 -8.33 -21.76 -7.50
N VAL A 106 -8.46 -20.48 -7.90
CA VAL A 106 -9.00 -20.11 -9.20
C VAL A 106 -8.05 -20.67 -10.25
N ARG A 107 -8.43 -21.82 -10.84
CA ARG A 107 -7.70 -22.36 -11.98
C ARG A 107 -7.83 -21.35 -13.11
N LEU A 108 -6.73 -20.71 -13.50
CA LEU A 108 -6.68 -20.06 -14.80
C LEU A 108 -6.79 -21.16 -15.84
N HIS A 109 -7.93 -21.21 -16.54
CA HIS A 109 -8.08 -22.07 -17.70
C HIS A 109 -7.11 -21.54 -18.76
N SER A 110 -6.15 -22.38 -19.12
CA SER A 110 -5.28 -22.14 -20.27
C SER A 110 -6.17 -21.96 -21.50
N LEU A 111 -6.10 -20.80 -22.15
CA LEU A 111 -6.70 -20.63 -23.47
C LEU A 111 -5.80 -21.39 -24.44
N GLU A 112 -6.02 -22.70 -24.57
CA GLU A 112 -5.37 -23.48 -25.62
C GLU A 112 -5.80 -22.93 -26.97
N GLY A 113 -4.80 -22.79 -27.83
CA GLY A 113 -4.84 -22.00 -29.05
C GLY A 113 -5.94 -22.43 -30.01
N GLY A 114 -6.62 -21.43 -30.56
CA GLY A 114 -7.34 -21.59 -31.82
C GLY A 114 -6.35 -21.55 -32.98
N GLU A 115 -6.09 -22.71 -33.57
CA GLU A 115 -5.52 -22.82 -34.91
C GLU A 115 -6.38 -21.99 -35.89
N ALA A 116 -5.80 -20.94 -36.44
CA ALA A 116 -6.33 -20.27 -37.62
C ALA A 116 -5.92 -21.08 -38.86
N ARG A 117 -6.91 -21.63 -39.56
CA ARG A 117 -6.76 -22.22 -40.90
C ARG A 117 -6.69 -21.13 -41.97
#